data_AF-A0A0G0IH46-F1
#
_entry.id   AF-A0A0G0IH46-F1
#
_cell.length_a   1.000
_cell.length_b   1.000
_cell.length_c   1.000
_cell.angle_alpha   90.00
_cell.angle_beta   90.00
_cell.angle_gamma   90.00
#
_symmetry.space_group_name_H-M   'P 1'
#
loop_
_entity.id
_entity.type
_entity.pdbx_description
1 polymer ?
#
loop_
_entity_poly.entity_id
_entity_poly.type
_entity_poly.pdbx_seq_one_letter_code
_entity_poly.pdbx_strand_id
1 'polypeptide(L)' 'HVRDEIKEKIVLAEKDKEITEDEKYAFLEELDNTTKEYNNTIKQLGEEKEKELMTI' A
#
# COMPACT_ATOMS: atom_id res chain seq x y z
N HIS A 1 3.33 3.75 -9.05
CA HIS A 1 3.07 5.21 -9.03
C HIS A 1 2.61 5.66 -7.65
N VAL A 2 1.37 5.44 -7.21
CA VAL A 2 0.92 5.96 -5.89
C VAL A 2 1.80 5.54 -4.70
N ARG A 3 2.17 4.25 -4.59
CA ARG A 3 3.09 3.78 -3.53
C ARG A 3 4.45 4.48 -3.58
N ASP A 4 4.99 4.64 -4.79
CA ASP A 4 6.33 5.21 -4.99
C ASP A 4 6.34 6.70 -4.63
N GLU A 5 5.27 7.43 -5.00
CA GLU A 5 5.07 8.84 -4.63
C GLU A 5 4.97 9.04 -3.12
N ILE A 6 4.25 8.17 -2.42
CA ILE A 6 4.13 8.23 -0.95
C ILE A 6 5.48 7.90 -0.30
N LYS A 7 6.20 6.90 -0.83
CA LYS A 7 7.55 6.56 -0.35
C LYS A 7 8.52 7.73 -0.49
N GLU A 8 8.49 8.44 -1.61
CA GLU A 8 9.31 9.65 -1.82
C GLU A 8 8.95 10.74 -0.80
N LYS A 9 7.66 10.97 -0.54
CA LYS A 9 7.21 11.93 0.48
C LYS A 9 7.68 11.56 1.89
N ILE A 10 7.64 10.29 2.27
CA ILE A 10 8.15 9.82 3.58
C ILE A 10 9.66 10.09 3.71
N VAL A 11 10.42 9.82 2.64
CA VAL A 11 11.87 10.08 2.64
C VAL A 11 12.17 11.58 2.69
N LEU A 12 11.37 12.41 2.03
CA LEU A 12 11.52 13.87 2.09
C LEU A 12 11.18 14.42 3.48
N ALA A 13 10.08 13.96 4.09
CA ALA A 13 9.69 14.38 5.44
C ALA A 13 10.78 14.10 6.50
N GLU A 14 11.48 12.96 6.39
CA GLU A 14 12.62 12.67 7.28
C GLU A 14 13.81 13.61 7.02
N LYS A 15 14.15 13.86 5.75
CA LYS A 15 15.21 14.81 5.38
C LYS A 15 14.92 16.23 5.86
N ASP A 16 13.66 16.63 5.80
CA ASP A 16 13.17 17.94 6.24
C ASP A 16 12.97 17.99 7.78
N LYS A 17 13.25 16.88 8.48
CA LYS A 17 13.13 16.70 9.94
C LYS A 17 11.72 16.89 10.48
N GLU A 18 10.72 16.66 9.63
CA GLU A 18 9.31 16.63 10.02
C GLU A 18 8.95 15.34 10.76
N ILE A 19 9.70 14.26 10.48
CA ILE A 19 9.59 12.95 11.13
C ILE A 19 10.99 12.42 11.48
N THR A 20 11.05 11.50 12.44
CA THR A 20 12.26 10.79 12.84
C THR A 20 12.56 9.61 11.91
N GLU A 21 13.79 9.07 12.00
CA GLU A 21 14.18 7.87 11.27
C GLU A 21 13.33 6.65 11.66
N ASP A 22 12.98 6.50 12.94
CA ASP A 22 12.10 5.42 13.42
C ASP A 22 10.69 5.53 12.83
N GLU A 23 10.12 6.74 12.82
CA GLU A 23 8.80 7.00 12.20
C GLU A 23 8.81 6.74 10.70
N LYS A 24 9.90 7.10 10.00
CA LYS A 24 10.09 6.76 8.60
C LYS A 24 10.01 5.25 8.36
N TYR A 25 10.68 4.42 9.16
CA TYR A 25 10.60 2.97 8.99
C TYR A 25 9.20 2.45 9.29
N ALA A 26 8.54 2.96 10.33
CA ALA A 26 7.16 2.59 10.65
C ALA A 26 6.19 2.92 9.50
N PHE A 27 6.27 4.13 8.93
CA PHE A 27 5.41 4.52 7.80
C PHE A 27 5.70 3.76 6.52
N LEU A 28 6.96 3.36 6.27
CA LEU A 28 7.30 2.52 5.13
C LEU A 28 6.72 1.10 5.29
N GLU A 29 6.76 0.53 6.50
CA GLU A 29 6.14 -0.76 6.78
C GLU A 29 4.61 -0.70 6.63
N GLU A 30 3.98 0.34 7.17
CA GLU A 30 2.54 0.56 7.02
C GLU A 30 2.14 0.68 5.53
N LEU A 31 2.89 1.48 4.76
CA LEU A 31 2.67 1.64 3.32
C LEU A 31 2.73 0.30 2.58
N ASP A 32 3.71 -0.56 2.89
CA ASP A 32 3.85 -1.87 2.29
C ASP A 32 2.69 -2.81 2.68
N ASN A 33 2.26 -2.78 3.94
CA ASN A 33 1.15 -3.59 4.43
C ASN A 33 -0.17 -3.18 3.78
N THR A 34 -0.49 -1.88 3.79
CA THR A 34 -1.69 -1.34 3.13
C THR A 34 -1.69 -1.67 1.63
N THR A 35 -0.54 -1.55 0.96
CA THR A 35 -0.43 -1.92 -0.46
C THR A 35 -0.75 -3.40 -0.69
N LYS A 36 -0.26 -4.30 0.17
CA LYS A 36 -0.55 -5.74 0.08
C LYS A 36 -2.03 -6.02 0.31
N GLU A 37 -2.64 -5.38 1.31
CA GLU A 37 -4.06 -5.55 1.61
C GLU A 37 -4.93 -5.19 0.41
N TYR A 38 -4.75 -4.01 -0.18
CA TYR A 38 -5.53 -3.61 -1.36
C TYR A 38 -5.33 -4.54 -2.55
N ASN A 39 -4.09 -4.98 -2.82
CA ASN A 39 -3.84 -5.95 -3.89
C ASN A 39 -4.56 -7.28 -3.64
N ASN A 40 -4.58 -7.76 -2.39
CA ASN A 40 -5.31 -8.96 -2.02
C ASN A 40 -6.82 -8.78 -2.16
N THR A 41 -7.37 -7.65 -1.73
CA THR A 41 -8.80 -7.33 -1.90
C THR A 41 -9.19 -7.30 -3.38
N ILE A 42 -8.40 -6.65 -4.24
CA ILE A 42 -8.65 -6.63 -5.69
C ILE A 42 -8.65 -8.04 -6.27
N LYS A 43 -7.70 -8.88 -5.86
CA LYS A 43 -7.62 -10.27 -6.29
C LYS A 43 -8.86 -11.07 -5.86
N GLN A 44 -9.28 -10.95 -4.60
CA GLN A 44 -10.47 -11.61 -4.08
C GLN A 44 -11.73 -11.20 -4.84
N LEU A 45 -11.90 -9.90 -5.09
CA LEU A 45 -13.03 -9.39 -5.88
C LEU A 45 -13.03 -9.96 -7.31
N GLY A 46 -11.85 -10.11 -7.92
CA GLY A 46 -11.71 -10.77 -9.23
C GLY A 46 -12.14 -12.23 -9.20
N GLU A 47 -11.66 -13.00 -8.23
CA GLU A 47 -12.00 -14.41 -8.06
C GLU A 47 -13.50 -14.62 -7.75
N GLU A 48 -14.09 -13.75 -6.93
CA GLU A 48 -15.54 -13.74 -6.67
C GLU A 48 -16.32 -13.46 -7.95
N LYS A 49 -15.88 -12.49 -8.75
CA LYS A 49 -16.56 -12.13 -9.99
C LYS A 49 -16.49 -13.25 -11.04
N GLU A 50 -15.36 -13.92 -11.14
CA GLU A 50 -15.22 -15.09 -12.01
C GLU A 50 -16.15 -16.23 -11.58
N LYS A 51 -16.26 -16.51 -10.27
CA LYS A 51 -17.19 -17.52 -9.75
C LYS A 51 -18.65 -17.17 -10.07
N GLU A 52 -19.06 -15.92 -9.89
CA GLU A 52 -20.41 -15.46 -10.26
C GLU A 52 -20.71 -15.75 -11.73
N LEU A 53 -19.78 -15.42 -12.64
CA LEU A 53 -19.95 -15.64 -14.08
C LEU A 53 -20.03 -17.13 -14.45
N MET A 54 -19.27 -18.01 -13.76
CA MET A 54 -19.29 -19.46 -14.00
C MET A 54 -20.54 -20.18 -13.48
N THR A 55 -21.34 -19.53 -12.64
CA THR A 55 -22.53 -20.14 -12.03
C THR A 55 -23.82 -19.85 -12.82
N ILE A 56 -23.71 -19.21 -13.99
CA ILE A 56 -24.80 -18.97 -14.96
C ILE A 56 -24.69 -20.00 -16.09
#